data_AF-A0A642UTZ0-F1
#
_entry.id   AF-A0A642UTZ0-F1
#
_cell.length_a   1.000
_cell.length_b   1.000
_cell.length_c   1.000
_cell.angle_alpha   90.00
_cell.angle_beta   90.00
_cell.angle_gamma   90.00
#
_symmetry.space_group_name_H-M   'P 1'
#
loop_
_entity.id
_entity.type
_entity.pdbx_description
1 polymer ?
#
loop_
_entity_poly.entity_id
_entity_poly.type
_entity_poly.pdbx_seq_one_letter_code
_entity_poly.pdbx_strand_id
1 'polypeptide(L)'
;MGNAIISTHGIIYNEFLPVLLAGQFDPGAIKFPWTISGGLGWTTDGIGTLLSSTGLMGMVVVVAVFPYITERWGAVRAYRASVSLFPVVYLLVPLAIFTLPGYSGWPRWVTPVFLYSLTSLKTLASSTGVPQITLLNHRSAAPSHRAYVNGTTISVLALSRCLGPVVFGYIMSYGDNIARGWLMWWVLAAIAALGWVQSWWIQEPADD
;
A
#
# COMPACT_ATOMS: atom_id res chain seq x y z
N MET A 1 17.52 4.00 1.87
CA MET A 1 16.32 4.75 2.34
C MET A 1 15.04 4.37 1.58
N GLY A 2 15.04 4.26 0.25
CA GLY A 2 13.82 3.91 -0.52
C GLY A 2 13.12 2.61 -0.08
N ASN A 3 13.87 1.59 0.36
CA ASN A 3 13.29 0.34 0.87
C ASN A 3 12.50 0.53 2.19
N ALA A 4 12.94 1.45 3.05
CA ALA A 4 12.23 1.76 4.27
C ALA A 4 10.89 2.44 3.96
N ILE A 5 10.88 3.45 3.07
CA ILE A 5 9.67 4.21 2.75
C ILE A 5 8.59 3.31 2.14
N ILE A 6 8.92 2.53 1.09
CA ILE A 6 7.97 1.64 0.42
C ILE A 6 7.35 0.62 1.38
N SER A 7 8.18 0.10 2.29
CA SER A 7 7.76 -0.92 3.24
C SER A 7 6.93 -0.32 4.38
N THR A 8 7.29 0.86 4.90
CA THR A 8 6.56 1.51 6.00
C THR A 8 5.11 1.80 5.62
N HIS A 9 4.87 2.50 4.50
CA HIS A 9 3.50 2.77 4.08
C HIS A 9 2.76 1.47 3.66
N GLY A 10 3.49 0.48 3.15
CA GLY A 10 2.95 -0.83 2.80
C GLY A 10 2.49 -1.65 4.01
N ILE A 11 3.19 -1.56 5.14
CA ILE A 11 2.81 -2.17 6.43
C ILE A 11 1.54 -1.54 6.95
N ILE A 12 1.51 -0.21 7.06
CA ILE A 12 0.33 0.54 7.54
C ILE A 12 -0.90 0.18 6.69
N TYR A 13 -0.77 0.16 5.36
CA TYR A 13 -1.87 -0.26 4.49
C TYR A 13 -2.40 -1.66 4.86
N ASN A 14 -1.51 -2.63 5.07
CA ASN A 14 -1.90 -4.02 5.35
C ASN A 14 -2.59 -4.17 6.71
N GLU A 15 -2.24 -3.34 7.69
CA GLU A 15 -2.83 -3.36 9.02
C GLU A 15 -4.20 -2.67 9.04
N PHE A 16 -4.36 -1.58 8.30
CA PHE A 16 -5.56 -0.76 8.35
C PHE A 16 -6.61 -1.08 7.28
N LEU A 17 -6.23 -1.73 6.16
CA LEU A 17 -7.22 -2.19 5.18
C LEU A 17 -8.26 -3.15 5.81
N PRO A 18 -7.87 -4.21 6.54
CA PRO A 18 -8.84 -5.09 7.20
C PRO A 18 -9.74 -4.35 8.19
N VAL A 19 -9.20 -3.37 8.91
CA VAL A 19 -9.94 -2.54 9.87
C VAL A 19 -11.02 -1.72 9.15
N LEU A 20 -10.69 -1.05 8.04
CA LEU A 20 -11.67 -0.33 7.23
C LEU A 20 -12.74 -1.27 6.67
N LEU A 21 -12.35 -2.44 6.16
CA LEU A 21 -13.29 -3.40 5.58
C LEU A 21 -14.26 -3.96 6.62
N ALA A 22 -13.77 -4.28 7.83
CA ALA A 22 -14.57 -4.80 8.93
C ALA A 22 -15.41 -3.73 9.64
N GLY A 23 -15.04 -2.44 9.52
CA GLY A 23 -15.72 -1.34 10.20
C GLY A 23 -17.21 -1.30 9.89
N GLN A 24 -18.01 -0.87 10.87
CA GLN A 24 -19.47 -0.85 10.74
C GLN A 24 -19.91 0.07 9.60
N PHE A 25 -20.78 -0.45 8.74
CA PHE A 25 -21.37 0.32 7.66
C PHE A 25 -22.63 1.04 8.15
N ASP A 26 -22.60 2.36 8.13
CA ASP A 26 -23.75 3.22 8.41
C ASP A 26 -23.99 4.19 7.23
N PRO A 27 -24.97 3.92 6.35
CA PRO A 27 -25.33 4.80 5.24
C PRO A 27 -25.69 6.23 5.69
N GLY A 28 -26.26 6.40 6.89
CA GLY A 28 -26.70 7.70 7.40
C GLY A 28 -25.54 8.62 7.78
N ALA A 29 -24.39 8.04 8.10
CA ALA A 29 -23.17 8.75 8.48
C ALA A 29 -22.28 9.11 7.27
N ILE A 30 -22.71 8.79 6.04
CA ILE A 30 -21.93 8.97 4.81
C ILE A 30 -22.60 10.02 3.91
N LYS A 31 -21.84 11.03 3.47
CA LYS A 31 -22.27 12.02 2.47
C LYS A 31 -21.17 12.29 1.48
N PHE A 32 -21.39 11.91 0.22
CA PHE A 32 -20.50 12.22 -0.89
C PHE A 32 -20.34 13.75 -1.04
N PRO A 33 -19.13 14.27 -1.35
CA PRO A 33 -17.87 13.54 -1.57
C PRO A 33 -17.01 13.35 -0.32
N TRP A 34 -17.25 14.11 0.75
CA TRP A 34 -16.23 14.36 1.77
C TRP A 34 -16.53 13.77 3.14
N THR A 35 -17.77 13.35 3.40
CA THR A 35 -18.18 12.82 4.70
C THR A 35 -18.17 11.30 4.65
N ILE A 36 -17.17 10.71 5.29
CA ILE A 36 -17.01 9.25 5.41
C ILE A 36 -16.85 8.95 6.89
N SER A 37 -17.68 8.09 7.43
CA SER A 37 -17.59 7.58 8.79
C SER A 37 -17.91 6.08 8.78
N GLY A 38 -17.20 5.31 9.61
CA GLY A 38 -17.33 3.86 9.66
C GLY A 38 -16.55 3.13 8.56
N GLY A 39 -17.01 1.93 8.23
CA GLY A 39 -16.35 1.02 7.29
C GLY A 39 -17.31 0.36 6.30
N LEU A 40 -16.87 -0.75 5.71
CA LEU A 40 -17.61 -1.42 4.63
C LEU A 40 -18.50 -2.57 5.10
N GLY A 41 -18.43 -2.97 6.38
CA GLY A 41 -19.25 -4.03 6.95
C GLY A 41 -18.99 -5.42 6.34
N TRP A 42 -17.78 -5.69 5.87
CA TRP A 42 -17.41 -7.01 5.32
C TRP A 42 -17.22 -8.05 6.42
N THR A 43 -17.55 -9.31 6.09
CA THR A 43 -17.29 -10.44 6.98
C THR A 43 -15.79 -10.77 7.03
N THR A 44 -15.34 -11.33 8.14
CA THR A 44 -13.95 -11.79 8.32
C THR A 44 -13.53 -12.76 7.22
N ASP A 45 -14.41 -13.67 6.81
CA ASP A 45 -14.14 -14.64 5.73
C ASP A 45 -13.91 -13.94 4.37
N GLY A 46 -14.71 -12.92 4.06
CA GLY A 46 -14.55 -12.14 2.83
C GLY A 46 -13.25 -11.34 2.82
N ILE A 47 -12.89 -10.74 3.95
CA ILE A 47 -11.62 -10.03 4.15
C ILE A 47 -10.44 -11.01 4.01
N GLY A 48 -10.50 -12.15 4.67
CA GLY A 48 -9.48 -13.20 4.59
C GLY A 48 -9.30 -13.68 3.15
N THR A 49 -10.39 -13.94 2.43
CA THR A 49 -10.34 -14.37 1.02
C THR A 49 -9.68 -13.32 0.13
N LEU A 50 -10.01 -12.03 0.30
CA LEU A 50 -9.39 -10.94 -0.45
C LEU A 50 -7.88 -10.88 -0.20
N LEU A 51 -7.46 -10.90 1.06
CA LEU A 51 -6.05 -10.78 1.44
C LEU A 51 -5.24 -12.01 1.02
N SER A 52 -5.77 -13.21 1.22
CA SER A 52 -5.08 -14.45 0.86
C SER A 52 -4.95 -14.62 -0.66
N SER A 53 -6.02 -14.33 -1.43
CA SER A 53 -5.99 -14.44 -2.90
C SER A 53 -5.03 -13.43 -3.53
N THR A 54 -5.07 -12.17 -3.07
CA THR A 54 -4.12 -11.14 -3.54
C THR A 54 -2.70 -11.41 -3.07
N GLY A 55 -2.50 -11.96 -1.87
CA GLY A 55 -1.20 -12.42 -1.38
C GLY A 55 -0.61 -13.54 -2.26
N LEU A 56 -1.41 -14.55 -2.61
CA LEU A 56 -1.01 -15.63 -3.50
C LEU A 56 -0.65 -15.09 -4.90
N MET A 57 -1.48 -14.20 -5.44
CA MET A 57 -1.17 -13.50 -6.69
C MET A 57 0.18 -12.77 -6.58
N GLY A 58 0.43 -12.10 -5.46
CA GLY A 58 1.69 -11.42 -5.18
C GLY A 58 2.90 -12.35 -5.23
N MET A 59 2.79 -13.57 -4.71
CA MET A 59 3.85 -14.58 -4.79
C MET A 59 4.13 -14.98 -6.24
N VAL A 60 3.08 -15.22 -7.03
CA VAL A 60 3.21 -15.54 -8.47
C VAL A 60 3.91 -14.41 -9.22
N VAL A 61 3.55 -13.15 -8.92
CA VAL A 61 4.18 -11.96 -9.52
C VAL A 61 5.68 -11.90 -9.19
N VAL A 62 6.09 -12.17 -7.95
CA VAL A 62 7.52 -12.17 -7.57
C VAL A 62 8.30 -13.25 -8.33
N VAL A 63 7.72 -14.45 -8.51
CA VAL A 63 8.42 -15.56 -9.17
C VAL A 63 8.48 -15.37 -10.68
N ALA A 64 7.37 -14.97 -11.31
CA ALA A 64 7.25 -14.95 -12.77
C ALA A 64 7.51 -13.57 -13.38
N VAL A 65 7.00 -12.50 -12.77
CA VAL A 65 6.94 -11.17 -13.40
C VAL A 65 8.15 -10.31 -13.04
N PHE A 66 8.58 -10.34 -11.78
CA PHE A 66 9.77 -9.60 -11.32
C PHE A 66 11.04 -9.87 -12.16
N PRO A 67 11.49 -11.13 -12.42
CA PRO A 67 12.71 -11.34 -13.17
C PRO A 67 12.63 -10.76 -14.59
N TYR A 68 11.49 -10.96 -15.26
CA TYR A 68 11.24 -10.45 -16.60
C TYR A 68 11.24 -8.91 -16.69
N ILE A 69 10.60 -8.23 -15.72
CA ILE A 69 10.60 -6.77 -15.64
C ILE A 69 12.03 -6.27 -15.40
N THR A 70 12.79 -6.91 -14.53
CA THR A 70 14.17 -6.52 -14.21
C THR A 70 15.05 -6.57 -15.46
N GLU A 71 14.95 -7.65 -16.23
CA GLU A 71 15.75 -7.86 -17.44
C GLU A 71 15.39 -6.87 -18.55
N ARG A 72 14.10 -6.59 -18.77
CA ARG A 72 13.67 -5.72 -19.88
C ARG A 72 13.72 -4.23 -19.58
N TRP A 73 13.37 -3.81 -18.35
CA TRP A 73 13.14 -2.39 -18.04
C TRP A 73 14.26 -1.78 -17.20
N GLY A 74 15.13 -2.59 -16.58
CA GLY A 74 16.10 -2.13 -15.60
C GLY A 74 15.47 -1.88 -14.22
N ALA A 75 16.28 -1.93 -13.17
CA ALA A 75 15.78 -1.96 -11.81
C ALA A 75 15.22 -0.61 -11.36
N VAL A 76 15.88 0.51 -11.73
CA VAL A 76 15.42 1.85 -11.35
C VAL A 76 14.07 2.20 -12.00
N ARG A 77 13.91 1.96 -13.31
CA ARG A 77 12.66 2.27 -14.01
C ARG A 77 11.51 1.41 -13.49
N ALA A 78 11.75 0.12 -13.28
CA ALA A 78 10.78 -0.80 -12.69
C ALA A 78 10.36 -0.38 -11.27
N TYR A 79 11.32 0.04 -10.43
CA TYR A 79 11.04 0.55 -9.10
C TYR A 79 10.17 1.81 -9.14
N ARG A 80 10.56 2.80 -9.97
CA ARG A 80 9.82 4.08 -10.13
C ARG A 80 8.38 3.86 -10.59
N ALA A 81 8.18 2.98 -11.59
CA ALA A 81 6.85 2.61 -12.07
C ALA A 81 6.03 1.96 -10.95
N SER A 82 6.62 1.04 -10.20
CA SER A 82 5.96 0.34 -9.09
C SER A 82 5.50 1.32 -7.99
N VAL A 83 6.39 2.20 -7.52
CA VAL A 83 6.06 3.11 -6.42
C VAL A 83 5.07 4.21 -6.80
N SER A 84 4.94 4.53 -8.09
CA SER A 84 3.95 5.50 -8.59
C SER A 84 2.49 5.04 -8.41
N LEU A 85 2.26 3.73 -8.24
CA LEU A 85 0.93 3.16 -8.10
C LEU A 85 0.35 3.32 -6.68
N PHE A 86 1.20 3.38 -5.65
CA PHE A 86 0.72 3.44 -4.26
C PHE A 86 -0.10 4.69 -3.92
N PRO A 87 0.32 5.91 -4.30
CA PRO A 87 -0.48 7.11 -4.02
C PRO A 87 -1.88 7.02 -4.62
N VAL A 88 -1.97 6.51 -5.86
CA VAL A 88 -3.25 6.33 -6.56
C VAL A 88 -4.14 5.34 -5.81
N VAL A 89 -3.61 4.17 -5.44
CA VAL A 89 -4.38 3.19 -4.68
C VAL A 89 -4.87 3.79 -3.36
N TYR A 90 -3.99 4.44 -2.60
CA TYR A 90 -4.33 4.97 -1.28
C TYR A 90 -5.37 6.09 -1.33
N LEU A 91 -5.36 6.92 -2.37
CA LEU A 91 -6.42 7.92 -2.59
C LEU A 91 -7.79 7.28 -2.86
N LEU A 92 -7.81 6.15 -3.58
CA LEU A 92 -9.03 5.50 -4.04
C LEU A 92 -9.67 4.56 -3.00
N VAL A 93 -8.87 3.97 -2.10
CA VAL A 93 -9.37 3.04 -1.06
C VAL A 93 -10.58 3.58 -0.26
N PRO A 94 -10.54 4.79 0.33
CA PRO A 94 -11.68 5.28 1.11
C PRO A 94 -12.93 5.51 0.25
N LEU A 95 -12.77 5.73 -1.06
CA LEU A 95 -13.90 5.93 -1.98
C LEU A 95 -14.68 4.62 -2.24
N ALA A 96 -14.13 3.46 -1.88
CA ALA A 96 -14.82 2.18 -2.00
C ALA A 96 -16.15 2.16 -1.23
N ILE A 97 -16.26 2.92 -0.13
CA ILE A 97 -17.49 3.03 0.65
C ILE A 97 -18.66 3.58 -0.18
N PHE A 98 -18.40 4.48 -1.14
CA PHE A 98 -19.42 5.04 -2.01
C PHE A 98 -19.90 4.07 -3.09
N THR A 99 -19.20 2.95 -3.30
CA THR A 99 -19.62 1.92 -4.26
C THR A 99 -20.62 0.92 -3.65
N LEU A 100 -20.86 1.01 -2.34
CA LEU A 100 -21.71 0.06 -1.64
C LEU A 100 -23.16 0.14 -2.16
N PRO A 101 -23.80 -1.01 -2.42
CA PRO A 101 -25.19 -1.05 -2.90
C PRO A 101 -26.17 -0.30 -2.00
N GLY A 102 -25.94 -0.35 -0.68
CA GLY A 102 -26.76 0.33 0.32
C GLY A 102 -26.62 1.86 0.34
N TYR A 103 -25.64 2.41 -0.38
CA TYR A 103 -25.42 3.86 -0.49
C TYR A 103 -25.78 4.40 -1.87
N SER A 104 -25.25 3.78 -2.93
CA SER A 104 -25.27 4.36 -4.29
C SER A 104 -26.13 3.60 -5.29
N GLY A 105 -26.79 2.51 -4.87
CA GLY A 105 -27.64 1.68 -5.74
C GLY A 105 -26.87 0.86 -6.78
N TRP A 106 -25.53 0.81 -6.69
CA TRP A 106 -24.71 0.01 -7.60
C TRP A 106 -24.93 -1.49 -7.40
N PRO A 107 -24.69 -2.31 -8.43
CA PRO A 107 -24.73 -3.76 -8.29
C PRO A 107 -23.78 -4.27 -7.20
N ARG A 108 -24.19 -5.33 -6.48
CA ARG A 108 -23.43 -5.93 -5.37
C ARG A 108 -22.00 -6.37 -5.71
N TRP A 109 -21.72 -6.63 -6.98
CA TRP A 109 -20.40 -7.07 -7.44
C TRP A 109 -19.39 -5.92 -7.59
N VAL A 110 -19.83 -4.66 -7.62
CA VAL A 110 -18.97 -3.51 -7.91
C VAL A 110 -17.98 -3.24 -6.78
N THR A 111 -18.43 -3.20 -5.53
CA THR A 111 -17.54 -2.97 -4.38
C THR A 111 -16.46 -4.05 -4.27
N PRO A 112 -16.78 -5.36 -4.35
CA PRO A 112 -15.75 -6.39 -4.41
C PRO A 112 -14.80 -6.21 -5.59
N VAL A 113 -15.28 -6.05 -6.82
CA VAL A 113 -14.41 -5.90 -7.99
C VAL A 113 -13.46 -4.71 -7.84
N PHE A 114 -13.97 -3.58 -7.32
CA PHE A 114 -13.16 -2.39 -7.07
C PHE A 114 -12.06 -2.66 -6.04
N LEU A 115 -12.39 -3.27 -4.89
CA LEU A 115 -11.42 -3.58 -3.84
C LEU A 115 -10.40 -4.64 -4.26
N TYR A 116 -10.83 -5.68 -4.98
CA TYR A 116 -9.93 -6.68 -5.55
C TYR A 116 -8.97 -6.03 -6.55
N SER A 117 -9.45 -5.12 -7.39
CA SER A 117 -8.61 -4.39 -8.34
C SER A 117 -7.58 -3.51 -7.62
N LEU A 118 -7.99 -2.73 -6.63
CA LEU A 118 -7.08 -1.86 -5.86
C LEU A 118 -6.04 -2.66 -5.07
N THR A 119 -6.48 -3.71 -4.38
CA THR A 119 -5.59 -4.55 -3.56
C THR A 119 -4.62 -5.32 -4.45
N SER A 120 -5.09 -5.83 -5.60
CA SER A 120 -4.22 -6.48 -6.59
C SER A 120 -3.20 -5.50 -7.17
N LEU A 121 -3.60 -4.27 -7.50
CA LEU A 121 -2.68 -3.25 -8.01
C LEU A 121 -1.61 -2.89 -6.97
N LYS A 122 -2.00 -2.74 -5.70
CA LYS A 122 -1.07 -2.52 -4.58
C LYS A 122 -0.11 -3.69 -4.40
N THR A 123 -0.62 -4.92 -4.47
CA THR A 123 0.18 -6.13 -4.35
C THR A 123 1.16 -6.22 -5.51
N LEU A 124 0.71 -6.02 -6.75
CA LEU A 124 1.58 -5.97 -7.93
C LEU A 124 2.73 -4.96 -7.71
N ALA A 125 2.40 -3.72 -7.34
CA ALA A 125 3.37 -2.68 -7.05
C ALA A 125 4.37 -3.06 -5.94
N SER A 126 3.91 -3.77 -4.91
CA SER A 126 4.77 -4.21 -3.79
C SER A 126 5.68 -5.36 -4.21
N SER A 127 5.11 -6.36 -4.90
CA SER A 127 5.77 -7.55 -5.41
C SER A 127 6.82 -7.23 -6.47
N THR A 128 6.66 -6.16 -7.24
CA THR A 128 7.69 -5.68 -8.16
C THR A 128 8.61 -4.67 -7.50
N GLY A 129 8.10 -3.70 -6.73
CA GLY A 129 8.89 -2.60 -6.20
C GLY A 129 9.89 -3.01 -5.10
N VAL A 130 9.48 -3.84 -4.14
CA VAL A 130 10.34 -4.22 -2.99
C VAL A 130 11.57 -5.02 -3.44
N PRO A 131 11.45 -6.03 -4.33
CA PRO A 131 12.63 -6.71 -4.84
C PRO A 131 13.59 -5.78 -5.62
N GLN A 132 13.07 -4.85 -6.43
CA GLN A 132 13.91 -3.93 -7.22
C GLN A 132 14.76 -3.01 -6.33
N ILE A 133 14.16 -2.38 -5.31
CA ILE A 133 14.93 -1.52 -4.41
C ILE A 133 15.91 -2.31 -3.55
N THR A 134 15.56 -3.56 -3.21
CA THR A 134 16.47 -4.48 -2.52
C THR A 134 17.68 -4.80 -3.40
N LEU A 135 17.45 -5.13 -4.68
CA LEU A 135 18.51 -5.36 -5.66
C LEU A 135 19.40 -4.13 -5.84
N LEU A 136 18.83 -2.93 -5.97
CA LEU A 136 19.57 -1.68 -6.09
C LEU A 136 20.44 -1.42 -4.87
N ASN A 137 19.91 -1.57 -3.65
CA ASN A 137 20.71 -1.42 -2.43
C ASN A 137 21.86 -2.43 -2.36
N HIS A 138 21.64 -3.67 -2.81
CA HIS A 138 22.69 -4.69 -2.84
C HIS A 138 23.80 -4.37 -3.83
N ARG A 139 23.45 -3.82 -5.00
CA ARG A 139 24.43 -3.40 -6.03
C ARG A 139 25.21 -2.15 -5.60
N SER A 140 24.57 -1.18 -4.95
CA SER A 140 25.22 0.08 -4.54
C SER A 140 26.07 -0.03 -3.27
N ALA A 141 25.86 -1.03 -2.41
CA ALA A 141 26.58 -1.16 -1.15
C ALA A 141 27.86 -2.01 -1.30
N ALA A 142 29.00 -1.42 -0.92
CA ALA A 142 30.26 -2.16 -0.75
C ALA A 142 30.06 -3.34 0.22
N PRO A 143 30.68 -4.53 -0.01
CA PRO A 143 30.45 -5.74 0.78
C PRO A 143 30.55 -5.52 2.30
N SER A 144 31.47 -4.67 2.75
CA SER A 144 31.68 -4.31 4.16
C SER A 144 30.54 -3.53 4.81
N HIS A 145 29.71 -2.82 4.03
CA HIS A 145 28.64 -1.96 4.54
C HIS A 145 27.23 -2.52 4.33
N ARG A 146 27.08 -3.65 3.62
CA ARG A 146 25.78 -4.29 3.34
C ARG A 146 25.02 -4.67 4.61
N ALA A 147 25.72 -5.21 5.61
CA ALA A 147 25.12 -5.58 6.89
C ALA A 147 24.54 -4.37 7.63
N TYR A 148 25.25 -3.23 7.61
CA TYR A 148 24.78 -1.99 8.22
C TYR A 148 23.55 -1.41 7.48
N VAL A 149 23.57 -1.37 6.14
CA VAL A 149 22.44 -0.88 5.34
C VAL A 149 21.19 -1.74 5.52
N ASN A 150 21.34 -3.06 5.55
CA ASN A 150 20.22 -3.97 5.79
C ASN A 150 19.75 -3.89 7.24
N GLY A 151 20.65 -3.84 8.21
CA GLY A 151 20.33 -3.68 9.63
C GLY A 151 19.55 -2.41 9.91
N THR A 152 20.01 -1.26 9.40
CA THR A 152 19.30 0.03 9.52
C THR A 152 17.91 -0.03 8.89
N THR A 153 17.78 -0.66 7.72
CA THR A 153 16.48 -0.87 7.07
C THR A 153 15.55 -1.68 7.97
N ILE A 154 15.99 -2.85 8.44
CA ILE A 154 15.19 -3.73 9.32
C ILE A 154 14.78 -3.01 10.60
N SER A 155 15.68 -2.23 11.21
CA SER A 155 15.37 -1.44 12.40
C SER A 155 14.29 -0.39 12.13
N VAL A 156 14.32 0.31 10.99
CA VAL A 156 13.26 1.24 10.60
C VAL A 156 11.93 0.50 10.34
N LEU A 157 11.98 -0.71 9.77
CA LEU A 157 10.78 -1.54 9.61
C LEU A 157 10.20 -1.98 10.95
N ALA A 158 11.04 -2.39 11.91
CA ALA A 158 10.61 -2.75 13.25
C ALA A 158 9.97 -1.55 13.97
N LEU A 159 10.60 -0.38 13.87
CA LEU A 159 10.05 0.86 14.39
C LEU A 159 8.70 1.20 13.73
N SER A 160 8.59 1.01 12.42
CA SER A 160 7.35 1.24 11.67
C SER A 160 6.22 0.29 12.10
N ARG A 161 6.52 -0.99 12.37
CA ARG A 161 5.54 -1.96 12.89
C ARG A 161 5.11 -1.65 14.33
N CYS A 162 5.99 -1.01 15.11
CA CYS A 162 5.69 -0.61 16.48
C CYS A 162 4.86 0.68 16.52
N LEU A 163 5.32 1.74 15.84
CA LEU A 163 4.73 3.08 15.91
C LEU A 163 3.65 3.33 14.85
N GLY A 164 3.68 2.60 13.73
CA GLY A 164 2.72 2.73 12.63
C GLY A 164 1.27 2.57 13.11
N PRO A 165 0.90 1.45 13.76
CA PRO A 165 -0.43 1.27 14.33
C PRO A 165 -0.85 2.37 15.31
N VAL A 166 0.08 2.83 16.15
CA VAL A 166 -0.23 3.86 17.17
C VAL A 166 -0.54 5.20 16.51
N VAL A 167 0.33 5.66 15.61
CA VAL A 167 0.19 6.95 14.93
C VAL A 167 -1.00 6.93 13.98
N PHE A 168 -1.11 5.91 13.12
CA PHE A 168 -2.19 5.84 12.13
C PHE A 168 -3.52 5.46 12.75
N GLY A 169 -3.53 4.72 13.86
CA GLY A 169 -4.74 4.46 14.64
C GLY A 169 -5.30 5.73 15.26
N TYR A 170 -4.43 6.61 15.76
CA TYR A 170 -4.83 7.94 16.21
C TYR A 170 -5.38 8.79 15.05
N ILE A 171 -4.71 8.83 13.90
CA ILE A 171 -5.17 9.59 12.72
C ILE A 171 -6.52 9.04 12.20
N MET A 172 -6.69 7.72 12.15
CA MET A 172 -7.95 7.07 11.78
C MET A 172 -9.07 7.45 12.73
N SER A 173 -8.84 7.29 14.04
CA SER A 173 -9.83 7.62 15.08
C SER A 173 -10.20 9.10 15.06
N TYR A 174 -9.21 9.98 14.87
CA TYR A 174 -9.44 11.42 14.72
C TYR A 174 -10.26 11.73 13.46
N GLY A 175 -9.93 11.08 12.33
CA GLY A 175 -10.68 11.15 11.08
C GLY A 175 -12.13 10.72 11.24
N ASP A 176 -12.38 9.60 11.93
CA ASP A 176 -13.74 9.11 12.16
C ASP A 176 -14.57 10.07 13.03
N ASN A 177 -13.97 10.64 14.09
CA ASN A 177 -14.63 11.61 14.98
C ASN A 177 -15.09 12.88 14.25
N ILE A 178 -14.41 13.27 13.18
CA ILE A 178 -14.74 14.45 12.36
C ILE A 178 -15.40 14.06 11.02
N ALA A 179 -15.85 12.80 10.89
CA ALA A 179 -16.47 12.22 9.70
C ALA A 179 -15.62 12.38 8.41
N ARG A 180 -14.30 12.25 8.55
CA ARG A 180 -13.28 12.26 7.50
C ARG A 180 -12.48 10.95 7.51
N GLY A 181 -13.16 9.82 7.31
CA GLY A 181 -12.54 8.49 7.20
C GLY A 181 -11.52 8.34 6.06
N TRP A 182 -11.45 9.29 5.13
CA TRP A 182 -10.40 9.38 4.10
C TRP A 182 -9.06 9.93 4.62
N LEU A 183 -9.03 10.59 5.80
CA LEU A 183 -7.87 11.35 6.27
C LEU A 183 -6.60 10.49 6.38
N MET A 184 -6.69 9.37 7.09
CA MET A 184 -5.57 8.43 7.26
C MET A 184 -5.01 7.95 5.91
N TRP A 185 -5.90 7.57 5.00
CA TRP A 185 -5.53 7.06 3.68
C TRP A 185 -4.83 8.12 2.83
N TRP A 186 -5.25 9.37 2.93
CA TRP A 186 -4.67 10.47 2.17
C TRP A 186 -3.34 10.95 2.74
N VAL A 187 -3.18 10.91 4.07
CA VAL A 187 -1.86 11.03 4.71
C VAL A 187 -0.92 9.93 4.22
N LEU A 188 -1.42 8.69 4.15
CA LEU A 188 -0.64 7.56 3.64
C LEU A 188 -0.28 7.75 2.15
N ALA A 189 -1.22 8.26 1.34
CA ALA A 189 -0.98 8.61 -0.07
C ALA A 189 0.10 9.69 -0.22
N ALA A 190 0.10 10.71 0.64
CA ALA A 190 1.13 11.74 0.66
C ALA A 190 2.51 11.16 0.97
N ILE A 191 2.61 10.25 1.95
CA ILE A 191 3.87 9.56 2.28
C ILE A 191 4.35 8.71 1.09
N ALA A 192 3.44 7.97 0.45
CA ALA A 192 3.76 7.19 -0.75
C ALA A 192 4.22 8.10 -1.90
N ALA A 193 3.60 9.28 -2.06
CA ALA A 193 3.98 10.24 -3.10
C ALA A 193 5.37 10.83 -2.84
N LEU A 194 5.70 11.13 -1.58
CA LEU A 194 7.06 11.51 -1.18
C LEU A 194 8.07 10.39 -1.48
N GLY A 195 7.70 9.12 -1.26
CA GLY A 195 8.51 7.97 -1.64
C GLY A 195 8.73 7.86 -3.15
N TRP A 196 7.68 8.11 -3.94
CA TRP A 196 7.81 8.16 -5.40
C TRP A 196 8.69 9.34 -5.86
N VAL A 197 8.52 10.54 -5.32
CA VAL A 197 9.42 11.67 -5.61
C VAL A 197 10.86 11.34 -5.23
N GLN A 198 11.07 10.72 -4.07
CA GLN A 198 12.39 10.28 -3.61
C GLN A 198 13.06 9.28 -4.56
N SER A 199 12.28 8.44 -5.26
CA SER A 199 12.79 7.46 -6.21
C SER A 199 13.49 8.07 -7.43
N TRP A 200 13.28 9.35 -7.72
CA TRP A 200 13.96 10.05 -8.82
C TRP A 200 15.42 10.40 -8.52
N TRP A 201 15.82 10.43 -7.25
CA TRP A 201 17.23 10.59 -6.87
C TRP A 201 18.02 9.28 -6.94
N ILE A 202 17.35 8.15 -7.15
CA ILE A 202 18.02 6.84 -7.30
C ILE A 202 18.57 6.73 -8.72
N GLN A 203 19.87 6.47 -8.84
CA GLN A 203 20.56 6.24 -10.10
C GLN A 203 20.87 4.75 -10.26
N GLU A 204 20.95 4.29 -11.50
CA GLU A 204 21.41 2.93 -11.79
C GLU A 204 22.91 2.88 -11.41
N PRO A 205 23.36 1.87 -10.65
CA PRO A 205 24.79 1.65 -10.46
C PRO A 205 25.47 1.49 -11.83
N ALA A 206 26.64 2.09 -12.02
CA ALA A 206 27.44 1.84 -13.23
C ALA A 206 27.73 0.34 -13.33
N ASP A 207 27.48 -0.25 -14.49
CA ASP A 207 27.93 -1.60 -14.83
C ASP A 207 29.45 -1.50 -15.10
N ASP A 208 30.26 -1.79 -14.08
CA ASP A 208 31.70 -2.06 -14.21
C ASP A 208 31.95 -3.56 -14.44
#